data_AF-A0A9E6MEN8-F1
#
_entry.id   AF-A0A9E6MEN8-F1
#
_cell.length_a   1.000
_cell.length_b   1.000
_cell.length_c   1.000
_cell.angle_alpha   90.00
_cell.angle_beta   90.00
_cell.angle_gamma   90.00
#
_symmetry.space_group_name_H-M   'P 1'
#
loop_
_entity.id
_entity.type
_entity.pdbx_description
1 polymer ?
#
loop_
_entity_poly.entity_id
_entity_poly.type
_entity_poly.pdbx_seq_one_letter_code
_entity_poly.pdbx_strand_id
1 'polypeptide(L)'
;MVRRLEIHSTSPDHGERAAGIKDTLRRHFGVYGVKLASIYDAPEEGVFLWDGERHTPASDTDLADYITETQRLEAPDQSCREDAALLDRYFDDQGRLDIYRNPLDWVSSNPMIAALIEKDPRINNVLAFLCEQRGLFLKPPQYRLQGNYWNSPSNGGLPIVRKKDPIHEGTFMLHDLYHLLIQDPLPYDTTQATHGRANFLHHRMASEATTMVMADMQGVHVAELREQGYDTSKRRIYPVFEAILEHAPSATITDVLSANIDFCLTGSTRAYEALGVPPEVLATFCEKYDTFFSADYDWNAHNFDAVAQTVERDAAQHEYFQLARELYGLPMIDDLYGEMEAKDVILERFADQIQEAYSYTPHNDEVSRMKEVAKRYFGGQLALFYQDTFRQYRDSPLFEIYLSTSRLLLEAASPEAIREYTEALNDIISTLLDQQRTAGAIDSQQYELYRMHVPLYPAYFINYQQEQGQIIPLRERISGMQL
;
A
#
# COMPACT_ATOMS: atom_id res chain seq x y z
N MET A 1 -33.45 12.90 4.96
CA MET A 1 -32.13 13.15 4.33
C MET A 1 -31.23 13.64 5.45
N VAL A 2 -30.24 12.83 5.84
CA VAL A 2 -29.31 13.19 6.91
C VAL A 2 -28.44 14.36 6.43
N ARG A 3 -28.31 15.40 7.25
CA ARG A 3 -27.66 16.67 6.88
C ARG A 3 -26.32 16.88 7.56
N ARG A 4 -26.13 16.36 8.77
CA ARG A 4 -24.84 16.47 9.50
C ARG A 4 -24.67 15.36 10.53
N LEU A 5 -23.40 15.08 10.83
CA LEU A 5 -22.95 14.26 11.95
C LEU A 5 -22.66 15.17 13.16
N GLU A 6 -23.12 14.80 14.34
CA GLU A 6 -22.94 15.58 15.57
C GLU A 6 -22.33 14.73 16.68
N ILE A 7 -21.38 15.29 17.42
CA ILE A 7 -20.95 14.74 18.71
C ILE A 7 -21.61 15.57 19.79
N HIS A 8 -22.50 14.96 20.55
CA HIS A 8 -23.16 15.58 21.68
C HIS A 8 -22.33 15.32 22.93
N SER A 9 -22.01 16.38 23.68
CA SER A 9 -21.26 16.30 24.93
C SER A 9 -22.03 16.97 26.05
N THR A 10 -22.00 16.37 27.25
CA THR A 10 -22.56 16.98 28.46
C THR A 10 -21.57 17.91 29.17
N SER A 11 -20.32 17.98 28.69
CA SER A 11 -19.25 18.81 29.25
C SER A 11 -19.06 20.10 28.42
N PRO A 12 -19.22 21.28 29.03
CA PRO A 12 -19.00 22.58 28.36
C PRO A 12 -17.57 22.79 27.85
N ASP A 13 -16.60 22.08 28.45
CA ASP A 13 -15.18 22.17 28.08
C ASP A 13 -14.78 21.09 27.05
N HIS A 14 -15.76 20.28 26.60
CA HIS A 14 -15.58 19.21 25.61
C HIS A 14 -14.44 18.22 25.94
N GLY A 15 -14.28 17.84 27.21
CA GLY A 15 -13.10 17.17 27.81
C GLY A 15 -12.58 15.84 27.22
N GLU A 16 -11.88 15.01 28.03
CA GLU A 16 -11.15 13.81 27.60
C GLU A 16 -11.97 12.80 26.76
N ARG A 17 -13.29 12.73 26.98
CA ARG A 17 -14.16 11.74 26.31
C ARG A 17 -14.59 12.17 24.91
N ALA A 18 -14.83 13.46 24.67
CA ALA A 18 -15.06 13.99 23.32
C ALA A 18 -13.76 13.94 22.49
N ALA A 19 -12.60 14.10 23.15
CA ALA A 19 -11.31 13.80 22.55
C ALA A 19 -11.18 12.30 22.20
N GLY A 20 -11.63 11.39 23.07
CA GLY A 20 -11.70 9.96 22.80
C GLY A 20 -12.60 9.59 21.60
N ILE A 21 -13.81 10.18 21.50
CA ILE A 21 -14.70 9.97 20.35
C ILE A 21 -14.09 10.54 19.06
N LYS A 22 -13.49 11.73 19.12
CA LYS A 22 -12.74 12.29 17.98
C LYS A 22 -11.57 11.42 17.57
N ASP A 23 -10.89 10.79 18.53
CA ASP A 23 -9.79 9.89 18.24
C ASP A 23 -10.29 8.57 17.64
N THR A 24 -11.42 8.03 18.12
CA THR A 24 -12.11 6.89 17.48
C THR A 24 -12.51 7.24 16.04
N LEU A 25 -13.19 8.36 15.81
CA LEU A 25 -13.54 8.84 14.48
C LEU A 25 -12.30 9.10 13.61
N ARG A 26 -11.20 9.56 14.22
CA ARG A 26 -9.93 9.75 13.50
C ARG A 26 -9.28 8.42 13.13
N ARG A 27 -9.29 7.43 14.01
CA ARG A 27 -8.71 6.11 13.76
C ARG A 27 -9.49 5.35 12.70
N HIS A 28 -10.82 5.47 12.71
CA HIS A 28 -11.69 4.77 11.77
C HIS A 28 -11.84 5.56 10.45
N PHE A 29 -11.85 6.90 10.50
CA PHE A 29 -12.23 7.75 9.36
C PHE A 29 -11.21 8.86 9.03
N GLY A 30 -10.01 8.83 9.63
CA GLY A 30 -8.92 9.78 9.41
C GLY A 30 -9.18 11.20 9.96
N VAL A 31 -8.33 12.16 9.58
CA VAL A 31 -8.52 13.61 9.90
C VAL A 31 -9.89 14.15 9.40
N TYR A 32 -10.52 13.40 8.49
CA TYR A 32 -11.84 13.53 7.86
C TYR A 32 -12.99 13.52 8.88
N GLY A 33 -13.09 12.41 9.61
CA GLY A 33 -14.15 12.19 10.60
C GLY A 33 -14.21 13.28 11.68
N VAL A 34 -13.06 13.87 12.02
CA VAL A 34 -12.98 14.97 13.00
C VAL A 34 -13.52 16.30 12.46
N LYS A 35 -13.46 16.53 11.14
CA LYS A 35 -14.03 17.73 10.49
C LYS A 35 -15.55 17.62 10.28
N LEU A 36 -16.09 16.41 10.32
CA LEU A 36 -17.52 16.14 10.07
C LEU A 36 -18.40 16.30 11.29
N ALA A 37 -17.85 16.04 12.47
CA ALA A 37 -18.59 16.15 13.71
C ALA A 37 -18.51 17.57 14.27
N SER A 38 -19.63 18.28 14.21
CA SER A 38 -19.80 19.46 15.07
C SER A 38 -19.99 18.98 16.51
N ILE A 39 -19.21 19.51 17.46
CA ILE A 39 -19.45 19.24 18.88
C ILE A 39 -20.52 20.22 19.37
N TYR A 40 -21.54 19.70 20.02
CA TYR A 40 -22.57 20.49 20.67
C TYR A 40 -22.67 20.15 22.15
N ASP A 41 -22.90 21.18 22.95
CA ASP A 41 -23.37 21.02 24.33
C ASP A 41 -24.81 20.50 24.29
N ALA A 42 -25.01 19.31 24.85
CA ALA A 42 -26.27 18.58 24.76
C ALA A 42 -26.56 17.85 26.08
N PRO A 43 -27.84 17.59 26.40
CA PRO A 43 -28.24 16.93 27.65
C PRO A 43 -27.87 15.44 27.69
N GLU A 44 -27.53 14.85 26.54
CA GLU A 44 -27.14 13.45 26.41
C GLU A 44 -25.82 13.35 25.65
N GLU A 45 -24.97 12.39 26.00
CA GLU A 45 -23.69 12.16 25.30
C GLU A 45 -23.87 11.12 24.20
N GLY A 46 -23.25 11.35 23.04
CA GLY A 46 -23.25 10.36 21.96
C GLY A 46 -22.87 10.93 20.60
N VAL A 47 -22.92 10.05 19.60
CA VAL A 47 -22.79 10.44 18.19
C VAL A 47 -24.17 10.35 17.56
N PHE A 48 -24.60 11.42 16.90
CA PHE A 48 -25.95 11.56 16.38
C PHE A 48 -25.93 11.97 14.91
N LEU A 49 -26.90 11.45 14.15
CA LEU A 49 -27.25 11.96 12.83
C LEU A 49 -28.38 12.98 12.98
N TRP A 50 -28.23 14.13 12.32
CA TRP A 50 -29.27 15.17 12.27
C TRP A 50 -29.81 15.34 10.86
N ASP A 51 -31.13 15.26 10.72
CA ASP A 51 -31.82 15.34 9.42
C ASP A 51 -32.42 16.74 9.11
N GLY A 52 -32.27 17.68 10.03
CA GLY A 52 -32.91 19.00 9.97
C GLY A 52 -33.93 19.25 11.08
N GLU A 53 -34.47 18.18 11.67
CA GLU A 53 -35.56 18.23 12.64
C GLU A 53 -35.27 17.42 13.90
N ARG A 54 -34.59 16.28 13.77
CA ARG A 54 -34.36 15.33 14.87
C ARG A 54 -32.90 14.91 14.94
N HIS A 55 -32.48 14.54 16.15
CA HIS A 55 -31.22 13.84 16.39
C HIS A 55 -31.54 12.36 16.61
N THR A 56 -30.85 11.49 15.90
CA THR A 56 -30.96 10.03 16.07
C THR A 56 -29.59 9.50 16.45
N PRO A 57 -29.46 8.73 17.56
CA PRO A 57 -28.21 8.06 17.88
C PRO A 57 -27.71 7.24 16.69
N ALA A 58 -26.46 7.44 16.30
CA ALA A 58 -25.86 6.76 15.15
C ALA A 58 -25.25 5.43 15.59
N SER A 59 -25.65 4.32 14.96
CA SER A 59 -24.88 3.07 15.01
C SER A 59 -23.63 3.15 14.14
N ASP A 60 -22.70 2.19 14.28
CA ASP A 60 -21.51 2.12 13.42
C ASP A 60 -21.89 1.99 11.93
N THR A 61 -22.95 1.26 11.61
CA THR A 61 -23.49 1.14 10.25
C THR A 61 -24.04 2.48 9.75
N ASP A 62 -24.79 3.21 10.58
CA ASP A 62 -25.31 4.53 10.21
C ASP A 62 -24.16 5.54 9.94
N LEU A 63 -23.08 5.43 10.70
CA LEU A 63 -21.86 6.23 10.50
C LEU A 63 -21.14 5.87 9.21
N ALA A 64 -20.97 4.58 8.94
CA ALA A 64 -20.36 4.09 7.71
C ALA A 64 -21.15 4.57 6.49
N ASP A 65 -22.48 4.43 6.50
CA ASP A 65 -23.38 4.85 5.42
C ASP A 65 -23.32 6.36 5.20
N TYR A 66 -23.43 7.14 6.27
CA TYR A 66 -23.32 8.59 6.18
C TYR A 66 -21.99 9.03 5.57
N ILE A 67 -20.87 8.44 5.98
CA ILE A 67 -19.54 8.80 5.47
C ILE A 67 -19.40 8.39 4.01
N THR A 68 -19.82 7.18 3.64
CA THR A 68 -19.76 6.71 2.25
C THR A 68 -20.59 7.60 1.33
N GLU A 69 -21.79 8.01 1.75
CA GLU A 69 -22.66 8.90 0.97
C GLU A 69 -22.14 10.33 0.85
N THR A 70 -21.42 10.84 1.88
CA THR A 70 -21.08 12.28 1.98
C THR A 70 -19.61 12.60 1.81
N GLN A 71 -18.69 11.61 1.82
CA GLN A 71 -17.24 11.80 1.82
C GLN A 71 -16.52 11.03 0.70
N ARG A 72 -17.15 10.99 -0.48
CA ARG A 72 -16.42 10.60 -1.69
C ARG A 72 -15.31 11.61 -1.96
N LEU A 73 -14.11 11.11 -2.22
CA LEU A 73 -12.97 11.90 -2.65
C LEU A 73 -13.13 12.22 -4.13
N GLU A 74 -13.29 13.49 -4.45
CA GLU A 74 -13.24 13.95 -5.84
C GLU A 74 -11.78 13.95 -6.33
N ALA A 75 -11.57 13.92 -7.63
CA ALA A 75 -10.23 13.85 -8.21
C ALA A 75 -9.24 14.90 -7.64
N PRO A 76 -9.62 16.17 -7.42
CA PRO A 76 -8.74 17.16 -6.78
C PRO A 76 -8.38 16.82 -5.33
N ASP A 77 -9.18 16.04 -4.61
CA ASP A 77 -8.86 15.59 -3.24
C ASP A 77 -7.84 14.43 -3.24
N GLN A 78 -7.76 13.69 -4.35
CA GLN A 78 -6.90 12.52 -4.50
C GLN A 78 -5.47 12.88 -4.89
N SER A 79 -5.27 13.98 -5.64
CA SER A 79 -3.95 14.43 -6.10
C SER A 79 -3.80 15.95 -5.98
N CYS A 80 -2.57 16.42 -5.76
CA CYS A 80 -2.25 17.85 -5.79
C CYS A 80 -1.84 18.38 -7.17
N ARG A 81 -1.91 17.54 -8.21
CA ARG A 81 -1.54 17.88 -9.60
C ARG A 81 -2.66 18.65 -10.30
N GLU A 82 -2.30 19.45 -11.29
CA GLU A 82 -3.27 20.20 -12.12
C GLU A 82 -4.12 19.28 -13.00
N ASP A 83 -3.58 18.13 -13.39
CA ASP A 83 -4.25 17.11 -14.19
C ASP A 83 -4.95 16.04 -13.33
N ALA A 84 -5.24 16.34 -12.06
CA ALA A 84 -5.91 15.41 -11.14
C ALA A 84 -7.24 14.89 -11.70
N ALA A 85 -8.00 15.72 -12.44
CA ALA A 85 -9.25 15.32 -13.09
C ALA A 85 -9.11 14.13 -14.08
N LEU A 86 -7.90 13.84 -14.57
CA LEU A 86 -7.66 12.65 -15.38
C LEU A 86 -7.80 11.34 -14.59
N LEU A 87 -7.85 11.38 -13.26
CA LEU A 87 -8.09 10.19 -12.43
C LEU A 87 -9.48 9.60 -12.65
N ASP A 88 -10.47 10.39 -13.10
CA ASP A 88 -11.83 9.91 -13.34
C ASP A 88 -11.91 8.86 -14.45
N ARG A 89 -10.95 8.86 -15.40
CA ARG A 89 -10.90 7.89 -16.50
C ARG A 89 -10.54 6.46 -16.07
N TYR A 90 -10.12 6.27 -14.82
CA TYR A 90 -9.82 4.97 -14.23
C TYR A 90 -11.05 4.35 -13.57
N PHE A 91 -12.22 4.95 -13.75
CA PHE A 91 -13.49 4.38 -13.33
C PHE A 91 -14.41 4.19 -14.54
N ASP A 92 -15.24 3.15 -14.51
CA ASP A 92 -16.32 2.95 -15.47
C ASP A 92 -17.57 3.76 -15.09
N ASP A 93 -18.60 3.69 -15.94
CA ASP A 93 -19.87 4.42 -15.76
C ASP A 93 -20.63 3.97 -14.49
N GLN A 94 -20.29 2.80 -13.93
CA GLN A 94 -20.81 2.22 -12.71
C GLN A 94 -19.93 2.56 -11.48
N GLY A 95 -18.87 3.36 -11.68
CA GLY A 95 -17.93 3.77 -10.65
C GLY A 95 -16.97 2.66 -10.20
N ARG A 96 -16.88 1.54 -10.93
CA ARG A 96 -15.91 0.46 -10.68
C ARG A 96 -14.55 0.82 -11.27
N LEU A 97 -13.49 0.29 -10.69
CA LEU A 97 -12.13 0.55 -11.14
C LEU A 97 -11.87 -0.11 -12.52
N ASP A 98 -11.52 0.68 -13.53
CA ASP A 98 -10.98 0.17 -14.81
C ASP A 98 -9.49 -0.15 -14.63
N ILE A 99 -9.23 -1.35 -14.11
CA ILE A 99 -7.87 -1.86 -13.87
C ILE A 99 -7.04 -1.95 -15.15
N TYR A 100 -7.66 -1.99 -16.34
CA TYR A 100 -6.94 -2.13 -17.60
C TYR A 100 -6.54 -0.80 -18.23
N ARG A 101 -6.97 0.33 -17.68
CA ARG A 101 -6.52 1.64 -18.15
C ARG A 101 -5.00 1.78 -17.95
N ASN A 102 -4.26 1.93 -19.05
CA ASN A 102 -2.80 2.08 -18.99
C ASN A 102 -2.44 3.34 -18.18
N PRO A 103 -1.65 3.23 -17.10
CA PRO A 103 -1.32 4.35 -16.23
C PRO A 103 -0.12 5.18 -16.69
N LEU A 104 0.60 4.72 -17.71
CA LEU A 104 1.93 5.22 -18.08
C LEU A 104 1.96 6.73 -18.36
N ASP A 105 1.01 7.25 -19.13
CA ASP A 105 0.94 8.68 -19.47
C ASP A 105 0.70 9.56 -18.23
N TRP A 106 -0.18 9.12 -17.30
CA TRP A 106 -0.43 9.86 -16.08
C TRP A 106 0.74 9.79 -15.09
N VAL A 107 1.40 8.63 -14.97
CA VAL A 107 2.58 8.47 -14.12
C VAL A 107 3.76 9.29 -14.67
N SER A 108 4.04 9.17 -15.97
CA SER A 108 5.16 9.86 -16.62
C SER A 108 4.97 11.37 -16.73
N SER A 109 3.73 11.88 -16.69
CA SER A 109 3.47 13.32 -16.66
C SER A 109 3.63 13.96 -15.28
N ASN A 110 3.87 13.18 -14.22
CA ASN A 110 4.21 13.77 -12.92
C ASN A 110 5.52 14.56 -13.03
N PRO A 111 5.62 15.81 -12.52
CA PRO A 111 6.81 16.65 -12.71
C PRO A 111 8.12 16.03 -12.21
N MET A 112 8.10 15.29 -11.10
CA MET A 112 9.28 14.61 -10.57
C MET A 112 9.70 13.45 -11.47
N ILE A 113 8.74 12.63 -11.91
CA ILE A 113 8.99 11.48 -12.77
C ILE A 113 9.44 11.94 -14.17
N ALA A 114 8.82 12.98 -14.72
CA ALA A 114 9.19 13.56 -16.00
C ALA A 114 10.63 14.09 -16.00
N ALA A 115 11.02 14.83 -14.95
CA ALA A 115 12.40 15.30 -14.79
C ALA A 115 13.38 14.14 -14.67
N LEU A 116 13.01 13.08 -13.94
CA LEU A 116 13.83 11.88 -13.80
C LEU A 116 14.00 11.15 -15.14
N ILE A 117 12.94 11.02 -15.95
CA ILE A 117 12.98 10.43 -17.30
C ILE A 117 13.86 11.24 -18.25
N GLU A 118 13.80 12.57 -18.19
CA GLU A 118 14.64 13.45 -19.02
C GLU A 118 16.13 13.19 -18.77
N LYS A 119 16.50 12.96 -17.50
CA LYS A 119 17.88 12.77 -17.05
C LYS A 119 18.35 11.32 -17.17
N ASP A 120 17.45 10.37 -16.96
CA ASP A 120 17.68 8.95 -17.15
C ASP A 120 16.53 8.29 -17.94
N PRO A 121 16.64 8.24 -19.28
CA PRO A 121 15.61 7.65 -20.13
C PRO A 121 15.31 6.17 -19.86
N ARG A 122 16.20 5.45 -19.16
CA ARG A 122 15.96 4.05 -18.76
C ARG A 122 14.80 3.93 -17.77
N ILE A 123 14.40 5.02 -17.13
CA ILE A 123 13.22 5.05 -16.27
C ILE A 123 11.93 4.78 -17.06
N ASN A 124 11.88 5.14 -18.35
CA ASN A 124 10.77 4.71 -19.23
C ASN A 124 10.73 3.19 -19.38
N ASN A 125 11.89 2.53 -19.46
CA ASN A 125 11.96 1.06 -19.52
C ASN A 125 11.41 0.45 -18.24
N VAL A 126 11.76 1.03 -17.09
CA VAL A 126 11.22 0.61 -15.78
C VAL A 126 9.71 0.76 -15.74
N LEU A 127 9.15 1.90 -16.14
CA LEU A 127 7.70 2.10 -16.13
C LEU A 127 6.97 1.15 -17.09
N ALA A 128 7.54 0.89 -18.26
CA ALA A 128 6.98 -0.09 -19.21
C ALA A 128 7.08 -1.52 -18.68
N PHE A 129 8.19 -1.89 -18.04
CA PHE A 129 8.35 -3.18 -17.36
C PHE A 129 7.29 -3.33 -16.27
N LEU A 130 7.06 -2.29 -15.48
CA LEU A 130 6.03 -2.31 -14.44
C LEU A 130 4.63 -2.53 -15.03
N CYS A 131 4.31 -1.87 -16.15
CA CYS A 131 3.04 -2.06 -16.84
C CYS A 131 2.91 -3.50 -17.38
N GLU A 132 3.89 -3.96 -18.16
CA GLU A 132 3.77 -5.18 -18.96
C GLU A 132 4.12 -6.47 -18.19
N GLN A 133 5.08 -6.42 -17.26
CA GLN A 133 5.62 -7.59 -16.54
C GLN A 133 5.24 -7.62 -15.07
N ARG A 134 4.76 -6.48 -14.54
CA ARG A 134 4.30 -6.36 -13.16
C ARG A 134 2.88 -5.81 -13.09
N GLY A 135 2.07 -5.92 -14.15
CA GLY A 135 0.64 -5.60 -14.09
C GLY A 135 0.27 -4.30 -13.38
N LEU A 136 1.04 -3.21 -13.58
CA LEU A 136 0.78 -1.91 -12.96
C LEU A 136 -0.55 -1.33 -13.46
N PHE A 137 -1.41 -0.95 -12.51
CA PHE A 137 -2.63 -0.19 -12.72
C PHE A 137 -2.77 0.88 -11.63
N LEU A 138 -3.53 1.96 -11.87
CA LEU A 138 -3.80 2.94 -10.80
C LEU A 138 -4.93 2.47 -9.89
N LYS A 139 -4.82 2.85 -8.63
CA LYS A 139 -5.86 2.64 -7.61
C LYS A 139 -6.19 3.99 -6.95
N PRO A 140 -6.92 4.90 -7.64
CA PRO A 140 -7.30 6.17 -7.05
C PRO A 140 -8.34 5.93 -5.95
N PRO A 141 -8.10 6.33 -4.69
CA PRO A 141 -9.05 6.06 -3.62
C PRO A 141 -10.28 6.96 -3.77
N GLN A 142 -11.47 6.35 -3.88
CA GLN A 142 -12.75 7.07 -3.76
C GLN A 142 -13.06 7.37 -2.30
N TYR A 143 -12.53 6.57 -1.38
CA TYR A 143 -12.65 6.76 0.06
C TYR A 143 -11.29 6.60 0.73
N ARG A 144 -11.07 7.30 1.85
CA ARG A 144 -9.77 7.25 2.54
C ARG A 144 -9.37 5.86 3.02
N LEU A 145 -10.35 5.06 3.44
CA LEU A 145 -10.11 3.68 3.87
C LEU A 145 -9.46 2.86 2.73
N GLN A 146 -9.82 3.12 1.48
CA GLN A 146 -9.22 2.45 0.32
C GLN A 146 -7.74 2.78 0.12
N GLY A 147 -7.33 3.99 0.50
CA GLY A 147 -5.93 4.44 0.43
C GLY A 147 -5.04 3.93 1.57
N ASN A 148 -5.62 3.33 2.61
CA ASN A 148 -4.90 2.84 3.78
C ASN A 148 -4.41 1.40 3.67
N TYR A 149 -4.95 0.64 2.71
CA TYR A 149 -4.59 -0.75 2.50
C TYR A 149 -3.91 -0.91 1.15
N TRP A 150 -2.61 -1.14 1.23
CA TRP A 150 -1.81 -1.43 0.06
C TRP A 150 -0.88 -2.60 0.33
N ASN A 151 -0.96 -3.58 -0.56
CA ASN A 151 -0.08 -4.73 -0.61
C ASN A 151 0.26 -4.93 -2.09
N SER A 152 1.45 -4.52 -2.51
CA SER A 152 1.89 -4.58 -3.91
C SER A 152 1.71 -5.96 -4.61
N PRO A 153 1.73 -7.12 -3.93
CA PRO A 153 1.58 -8.42 -4.58
C PRO A 153 0.13 -8.90 -4.70
N SER A 154 -0.78 -8.44 -3.85
CA SER A 154 -2.19 -8.84 -3.84
C SER A 154 -3.10 -7.63 -3.76
N ASN A 155 -3.94 -7.43 -4.79
CA ASN A 155 -4.69 -6.19 -5.00
C ASN A 155 -3.79 -4.95 -5.28
N GLY A 156 -2.55 -5.18 -5.74
CA GLY A 156 -1.45 -4.21 -5.79
C GLY A 156 -1.45 -3.23 -6.97
N GLY A 157 -2.49 -2.41 -7.06
CA GLY A 157 -2.47 -1.19 -7.89
C GLY A 157 -1.68 -0.08 -7.20
N LEU A 158 -1.14 0.87 -7.97
CA LEU A 158 -0.43 2.03 -7.45
C LEU A 158 -1.42 2.97 -6.74
N PRO A 159 -1.31 3.15 -5.41
CA PRO A 159 -2.21 4.01 -4.68
C PRO A 159 -1.93 5.48 -5.03
N ILE A 160 -2.99 6.29 -5.12
CA ILE A 160 -2.84 7.73 -5.29
C ILE A 160 -2.99 8.41 -3.95
N VAL A 161 -1.88 8.95 -3.44
CA VAL A 161 -1.83 9.61 -2.14
C VAL A 161 -1.45 11.07 -2.32
N ARG A 162 -2.43 11.96 -2.24
CA ARG A 162 -2.20 13.40 -2.26
C ARG A 162 -1.12 13.80 -1.26
N LYS A 163 -0.08 14.48 -1.74
CA LYS A 163 0.95 15.11 -0.90
C LYS A 163 0.83 16.63 -0.93
N LYS A 164 1.80 17.30 -0.31
CA LYS A 164 1.85 18.76 -0.19
C LYS A 164 1.97 19.46 -1.55
N ASP A 165 2.72 18.86 -2.46
CA ASP A 165 3.05 19.40 -3.77
C ASP A 165 3.34 18.25 -4.76
N PRO A 166 3.25 18.49 -6.09
CA PRO A 166 3.39 17.44 -7.10
C PRO A 166 4.74 16.73 -7.11
N ILE A 167 5.81 17.41 -6.69
CA ILE A 167 7.14 16.82 -6.57
C ILE A 167 7.17 15.81 -5.43
N HIS A 168 6.58 16.17 -4.28
CA HIS A 168 6.46 15.25 -3.16
C HIS A 168 5.54 14.07 -3.45
N GLU A 169 4.43 14.31 -4.15
CA GLU A 169 3.58 13.24 -4.64
C GLU A 169 4.34 12.32 -5.59
N GLY A 170 5.15 12.88 -6.50
CA GLY A 170 5.99 12.11 -7.42
C GLY A 170 7.10 11.30 -6.75
N THR A 171 7.78 11.84 -5.73
CA THR A 171 8.77 11.07 -4.95
C THR A 171 8.11 9.87 -4.27
N PHE A 172 6.94 10.08 -3.66
CA PHE A 172 6.21 9.01 -2.99
C PHE A 172 5.67 7.98 -3.99
N MET A 173 5.20 8.43 -5.15
CA MET A 173 4.80 7.56 -6.25
C MET A 173 5.97 6.72 -6.77
N LEU A 174 7.17 7.31 -6.90
CA LEU A 174 8.36 6.58 -7.31
C LEU A 174 8.74 5.50 -6.29
N HIS A 175 8.67 5.82 -5.01
CA HIS A 175 8.86 4.85 -3.92
C HIS A 175 7.89 3.67 -4.07
N ASP A 176 6.59 3.95 -4.26
CA ASP A 176 5.58 2.89 -4.42
C ASP A 176 5.79 2.07 -5.71
N LEU A 177 6.25 2.69 -6.80
CA LEU A 177 6.61 1.99 -8.04
C LEU A 177 7.76 1.01 -7.82
N TYR A 178 8.73 1.32 -6.97
CA TYR A 178 9.83 0.41 -6.65
C TYR A 178 9.38 -0.79 -5.81
N HIS A 179 8.32 -0.69 -5.00
CA HIS A 179 7.69 -1.84 -4.33
C HIS A 179 6.90 -2.76 -5.28
N LEU A 180 6.56 -2.29 -6.48
CA LEU A 180 5.99 -3.12 -7.55
C LEU A 180 7.08 -3.77 -8.41
N LEU A 181 8.23 -3.11 -8.49
CA LEU A 181 9.43 -3.62 -9.16
C LEU A 181 10.02 -4.77 -8.35
N ILE A 182 10.38 -4.45 -7.10
CA ILE A 182 10.86 -5.39 -6.09
C ILE A 182 9.65 -6.21 -5.68
N GLN A 183 9.58 -7.44 -6.16
CA GLN A 183 8.42 -8.27 -5.97
C GLN A 183 8.31 -8.70 -4.50
N ASP A 184 7.66 -7.85 -3.70
CA ASP A 184 7.36 -8.14 -2.32
C ASP A 184 6.53 -9.44 -2.24
N PRO A 185 6.80 -10.32 -1.26
CA PRO A 185 6.06 -11.57 -1.11
C PRO A 185 4.81 -11.38 -0.25
N LEU A 186 3.85 -12.28 -0.41
CA LEU A 186 2.78 -12.47 0.57
C LEU A 186 3.35 -13.02 1.89
N PRO A 187 2.77 -12.63 3.04
CA PRO A 187 3.26 -12.99 4.37
C PRO A 187 2.86 -14.42 4.78
N TYR A 188 3.11 -15.38 3.90
CA TYR A 188 2.77 -16.78 4.14
C TYR A 188 3.83 -17.70 3.53
N ASP A 189 4.27 -18.67 4.33
CA ASP A 189 5.19 -19.74 3.93
C ASP A 189 4.38 -21.02 3.73
N THR A 190 4.24 -21.46 2.48
CA THR A 190 3.43 -22.66 2.20
C THR A 190 4.08 -23.96 2.68
N THR A 191 5.40 -23.94 2.91
CA THR A 191 6.17 -25.08 3.42
C THR A 191 6.21 -25.15 4.95
N GLN A 192 5.79 -24.07 5.64
CA GLN A 192 5.92 -23.90 7.09
C GLN A 192 7.37 -24.03 7.58
N ALA A 193 8.35 -23.57 6.79
CA ALA A 193 9.75 -23.63 7.18
C ALA A 193 9.99 -22.75 8.42
N THR A 194 10.96 -23.16 9.24
CA THR A 194 11.34 -22.44 10.47
C THR A 194 11.81 -21.01 10.21
N HIS A 195 12.20 -20.68 8.98
CA HIS A 195 12.80 -19.41 8.60
C HIS A 195 11.85 -18.47 7.84
N GLY A 196 10.63 -18.89 7.48
CA GLY A 196 9.70 -18.11 6.66
C GLY A 196 9.41 -16.72 7.24
N ARG A 197 9.19 -16.62 8.55
CA ARG A 197 8.98 -15.34 9.24
C ARG A 197 10.18 -14.41 9.15
N ALA A 198 11.38 -14.93 9.40
CA ALA A 198 12.61 -14.14 9.37
C ALA A 198 12.91 -13.64 7.94
N ASN A 199 12.78 -14.52 6.95
CA ASN A 199 12.95 -14.17 5.55
C ASN A 199 11.94 -13.12 5.08
N PHE A 200 10.67 -13.25 5.49
CA PHE A 200 9.64 -12.26 5.18
C PHE A 200 10.02 -10.89 5.74
N LEU A 201 10.40 -10.82 7.02
CA LEU A 201 10.80 -9.57 7.65
C LEU A 201 12.04 -8.97 7.02
N HIS A 202 13.10 -9.76 6.79
CA HIS A 202 14.30 -9.26 6.15
C HIS A 202 14.04 -8.75 4.73
N HIS A 203 13.23 -9.47 3.94
CA HIS A 203 12.84 -9.03 2.60
C HIS A 203 12.09 -7.69 2.66
N ARG A 204 11.05 -7.59 3.49
CA ARG A 204 10.22 -6.38 3.60
C ARG A 204 11.02 -5.17 4.08
N MET A 205 11.85 -5.34 5.10
CA MET A 205 12.72 -4.28 5.62
C MET A 205 13.77 -3.85 4.59
N ALA A 206 14.35 -4.79 3.83
CA ALA A 206 15.27 -4.48 2.75
C ALA A 206 14.56 -3.80 1.56
N SER A 207 13.32 -4.19 1.26
CA SER A 207 12.49 -3.61 0.21
C SER A 207 12.22 -2.14 0.50
N GLU A 208 11.74 -1.81 1.70
CA GLU A 208 11.55 -0.42 2.18
C GLU A 208 12.86 0.39 2.13
N ALA A 209 13.96 -0.19 2.63
CA ALA A 209 15.25 0.48 2.57
C ALA A 209 15.73 0.75 1.13
N THR A 210 15.43 -0.16 0.20
CA THR A 210 15.77 -0.03 -1.22
C THR A 210 14.91 1.03 -1.89
N THR A 211 13.60 0.99 -1.71
CA THR A 211 12.67 1.96 -2.32
C THR A 211 12.97 3.38 -1.86
N MET A 212 13.31 3.57 -0.59
CA MET A 212 13.76 4.87 -0.06
C MET A 212 15.06 5.36 -0.70
N VAL A 213 16.08 4.51 -0.87
CA VAL A 213 17.32 4.90 -1.55
C VAL A 213 17.05 5.25 -3.01
N MET A 214 16.27 4.43 -3.70
CA MET A 214 15.99 4.65 -5.12
C MET A 214 15.13 5.90 -5.36
N ALA A 215 14.14 6.18 -4.51
CA ALA A 215 13.23 7.31 -4.67
C ALA A 215 13.72 8.60 -3.98
N ASP A 216 14.00 8.55 -2.68
CA ASP A 216 14.29 9.73 -1.87
C ASP A 216 15.77 10.17 -1.90
N MET A 217 16.69 9.30 -2.33
CA MET A 217 18.09 9.64 -2.57
C MET A 217 18.40 9.78 -4.07
N GLN A 218 18.52 8.65 -4.77
CA GLN A 218 18.98 8.60 -6.16
C GLN A 218 18.01 9.33 -7.10
N GLY A 219 16.71 9.05 -7.00
CA GLY A 219 15.68 9.68 -7.85
C GLY A 219 15.63 11.20 -7.67
N VAL A 220 15.67 11.69 -6.43
CA VAL A 220 15.73 13.13 -6.12
C VAL A 220 17.02 13.76 -6.65
N HIS A 221 18.15 13.08 -6.55
CA HIS A 221 19.43 13.56 -7.04
C HIS A 221 19.45 13.68 -8.57
N VAL A 222 19.11 12.59 -9.27
CA VAL A 222 19.14 12.52 -10.74
C VAL A 222 18.14 13.46 -11.38
N ALA A 223 16.97 13.66 -10.76
CA ALA A 223 15.98 14.61 -11.27
C ALA A 223 16.41 16.09 -11.10
N GLU A 224 17.56 16.37 -10.47
CA GLU A 224 18.15 17.71 -10.29
C GLU A 224 17.15 18.73 -9.70
N LEU A 225 16.28 18.27 -8.79
CA LEU A 225 15.15 19.05 -8.30
C LEU A 225 15.58 20.34 -7.57
N ARG A 226 16.79 20.37 -6.99
CA ARG A 226 17.35 21.57 -6.36
C ARG A 226 17.52 22.72 -7.35
N GLU A 227 17.93 22.43 -8.59
CA GLU A 227 18.08 23.43 -9.65
C GLU A 227 16.72 24.01 -10.07
N GLN A 228 15.65 23.25 -9.83
CA GLN A 228 14.25 23.63 -10.06
C GLN A 228 13.61 24.33 -8.83
N GLY A 229 14.41 24.65 -7.80
CA GLY A 229 13.95 25.35 -6.59
C GLY A 229 13.30 24.46 -5.53
N TYR A 230 13.35 23.14 -5.69
CA TYR A 230 12.86 22.20 -4.67
C TYR A 230 13.85 22.08 -3.51
N ASP A 231 13.34 22.18 -2.30
CA ASP A 231 14.12 22.06 -1.06
C ASP A 231 14.31 20.58 -0.69
N THR A 232 15.40 20.00 -1.18
CA THR A 232 15.76 18.60 -0.95
C THR A 232 16.05 18.29 0.52
N SER A 233 16.37 19.29 1.36
CA SER A 233 16.63 19.08 2.80
C SER A 233 15.40 18.58 3.57
N LYS A 234 14.19 18.80 3.03
CA LYS A 234 12.94 18.25 3.58
C LYS A 234 12.88 16.72 3.48
N ARG A 235 13.70 16.11 2.62
CA ARG A 235 13.93 14.67 2.59
C ARG A 235 15.03 14.33 3.57
N ARG A 236 14.65 13.98 4.81
CA ARG A 236 15.62 13.76 5.90
C ARG A 236 16.68 12.69 5.63
N ILE A 237 16.50 11.83 4.63
CA ILE A 237 17.49 10.84 4.20
C ILE A 237 18.48 11.39 3.16
N TYR A 238 18.10 12.41 2.39
CA TYR A 238 18.91 12.97 1.33
C TYR A 238 20.27 13.55 1.79
N PRO A 239 20.38 14.21 2.97
CA PRO A 239 21.68 14.66 3.48
C PRO A 239 22.73 13.55 3.64
N VAL A 240 22.30 12.31 3.94
CA VAL A 240 23.21 11.15 3.98
C VAL A 240 23.79 10.91 2.58
N PHE A 241 22.94 10.94 1.55
CA PHE A 241 23.37 10.74 0.17
C PHE A 241 24.31 11.85 -0.31
N GLU A 242 24.01 13.11 0.00
CA GLU A 242 24.91 14.24 -0.33
C GLU A 242 26.30 14.05 0.28
N ALA A 243 26.38 13.62 1.54
CA ALA A 243 27.65 13.34 2.20
C ALA A 243 28.42 12.19 1.54
N ILE A 244 27.73 11.13 1.10
CA ILE A 244 28.36 10.02 0.36
C ILE A 244 28.94 10.53 -0.97
N LEU A 245 28.19 11.33 -1.73
CA LEU A 245 28.65 11.89 -2.99
C LEU A 245 29.90 12.78 -2.81
N GLU A 246 29.99 13.50 -1.70
CA GLU A 246 31.14 14.35 -1.37
C GLU A 246 32.37 13.54 -0.91
N HIS A 247 32.19 12.58 -0.01
CA HIS A 247 33.29 11.90 0.67
C HIS A 247 33.69 10.56 0.07
N ALA A 248 32.79 9.90 -0.68
CA ALA A 248 33.01 8.63 -1.35
C ALA A 248 32.46 8.69 -2.80
N PRO A 249 33.01 9.54 -3.68
CA PRO A 249 32.48 9.74 -5.05
C PRO A 249 32.57 8.50 -5.95
N SER A 250 33.32 7.47 -5.55
CA SER A 250 33.38 6.18 -6.24
C SER A 250 32.36 5.17 -5.74
N ALA A 251 31.60 5.49 -4.69
CA ALA A 251 30.54 4.63 -4.17
C ALA A 251 29.46 4.43 -5.24
N THR A 252 29.09 3.18 -5.44
CA THR A 252 28.01 2.79 -6.34
C THR A 252 26.67 2.88 -5.62
N ILE A 253 25.58 2.90 -6.39
CA ILE A 253 24.24 2.83 -5.79
C ILE A 253 24.06 1.54 -4.96
N THR A 254 24.69 0.44 -5.36
CA THR A 254 24.69 -0.83 -4.61
C THR A 254 25.35 -0.70 -3.24
N ASP A 255 26.41 0.12 -3.12
CA ASP A 255 27.05 0.38 -1.83
C ASP A 255 26.10 1.15 -0.89
N VAL A 256 25.37 2.13 -1.43
CA VAL A 256 24.38 2.92 -0.68
C VAL A 256 23.19 2.05 -0.26
N LEU A 257 22.69 1.20 -1.17
CA LEU A 257 21.65 0.21 -0.86
C LEU A 257 22.10 -0.74 0.24
N SER A 258 23.30 -1.31 0.13
CA SER A 258 23.85 -2.21 1.14
C SER A 258 23.97 -1.53 2.49
N ALA A 259 24.39 -0.26 2.54
CA ALA A 259 24.49 0.51 3.78
C ALA A 259 23.12 0.81 4.41
N ASN A 260 22.10 1.15 3.61
CA ASN A 260 20.76 1.41 4.16
C ASN A 260 20.08 0.13 4.64
N ILE A 261 20.26 -0.98 3.91
CA ILE A 261 19.76 -2.30 4.34
C ILE A 261 20.49 -2.76 5.61
N ASP A 262 21.80 -2.53 5.71
CA ASP A 262 22.56 -2.83 6.93
C ASP A 262 21.97 -2.08 8.13
N PHE A 263 21.69 -0.78 7.96
CA PHE A 263 21.06 0.02 9.00
C PHE A 263 19.65 -0.48 9.35
N CYS A 264 18.79 -0.79 8.37
CA CYS A 264 17.43 -1.22 8.67
C CYS A 264 17.37 -2.61 9.35
N LEU A 265 18.34 -3.49 9.09
CA LEU A 265 18.41 -4.83 9.69
C LEU A 265 19.19 -4.90 11.00
N THR A 266 20.06 -3.92 11.29
CA THR A 266 20.96 -3.97 12.46
C THR A 266 20.90 -2.74 13.37
N GLY A 267 20.33 -1.63 12.89
CA GLY A 267 20.42 -0.29 13.50
C GLY A 267 21.82 0.33 13.41
N SER A 268 22.82 -0.36 12.87
CA SER A 268 24.21 0.10 12.81
C SER A 268 24.43 1.14 11.73
N THR A 269 25.12 2.24 12.06
CA THR A 269 25.56 3.24 11.08
C THR A 269 26.93 2.95 10.47
N ARG A 270 27.59 1.85 10.86
CA ARG A 270 28.97 1.57 10.44
C ARG A 270 29.17 1.51 8.93
N ALA A 271 28.18 0.98 8.20
CA ALA A 271 28.24 0.95 6.74
C ALA A 271 28.22 2.36 6.13
N TYR A 272 27.43 3.28 6.68
CA TYR A 272 27.44 4.69 6.26
C TYR A 272 28.72 5.42 6.68
N GLU A 273 29.25 5.13 7.87
CA GLU A 273 30.54 5.67 8.32
C GLU A 273 31.67 5.25 7.37
N ALA A 274 31.64 4.00 6.88
CA ALA A 274 32.60 3.50 5.89
C ALA A 274 32.47 4.21 4.52
N LEU A 275 31.29 4.76 4.20
CA LEU A 275 31.05 5.62 3.04
C LEU A 275 31.37 7.10 3.32
N GLY A 276 31.98 7.41 4.46
CA GLY A 276 32.47 8.76 4.79
C GLY A 276 31.39 9.71 5.30
N VAL A 277 30.20 9.22 5.67
CA VAL A 277 29.12 10.09 6.17
C VAL A 277 29.48 10.66 7.55
N PRO A 278 29.43 11.99 7.75
CA PRO A 278 29.79 12.62 9.02
C PRO A 278 28.85 12.22 10.18
N PRO A 279 29.37 12.12 11.42
CA PRO A 279 28.57 11.73 12.60
C PRO A 279 27.33 12.60 12.86
N GLU A 280 27.39 13.89 12.59
CA GLU A 280 26.28 14.83 12.77
C GLU A 280 25.13 14.61 11.78
N VAL A 281 25.46 14.19 10.56
CA VAL A 281 24.48 13.81 9.53
C VAL A 281 23.81 12.50 9.94
N LEU A 282 24.61 11.54 10.43
CA LEU A 282 24.11 10.27 10.94
C LEU A 282 23.24 10.41 12.18
N ALA A 283 23.57 11.35 13.09
CA ALA A 283 22.74 11.64 14.26
C ALA A 283 21.34 12.11 13.83
N THR A 284 21.26 13.07 12.90
CA THR A 284 19.99 13.59 12.37
C THR A 284 19.21 12.51 11.62
N PHE A 285 19.91 11.63 10.88
CA PHE A 285 19.31 10.48 10.22
C PHE A 285 18.69 9.51 11.25
N CYS A 286 19.44 9.12 12.29
CA CYS A 286 18.99 8.18 13.32
C CYS A 286 17.77 8.72 14.08
N GLU A 287 17.71 10.02 14.39
CA GLU A 287 16.57 10.64 15.08
C GLU A 287 15.21 10.34 14.41
N LYS A 288 15.19 10.24 13.08
CA LYS A 288 13.98 9.85 12.34
C LYS A 288 13.96 8.35 12.08
N TYR A 289 15.02 7.80 11.51
CA TYR A 289 14.97 6.50 10.86
C TYR A 289 15.07 5.32 11.83
N ASP A 290 15.58 5.51 13.05
CA ASP A 290 15.50 4.47 14.10
C ASP A 290 14.04 4.16 14.48
N THR A 291 13.20 5.20 14.61
CA THR A 291 11.78 5.01 14.95
C THR A 291 10.96 4.57 13.74
N PHE A 292 11.29 5.08 12.55
CA PHE A 292 10.64 4.70 11.30
C PHE A 292 10.78 3.20 11.01
N PHE A 293 12.01 2.68 10.92
CA PHE A 293 12.24 1.28 10.60
C PHE A 293 11.81 0.35 11.74
N SER A 294 11.88 0.80 13.00
CA SER A 294 11.34 0.01 14.11
C SER A 294 9.83 -0.19 13.99
N ALA A 295 9.09 0.88 13.66
CA ALA A 295 7.66 0.77 13.43
C ALA A 295 7.34 -0.04 12.17
N ASP A 296 8.10 0.13 11.08
CA ASP A 296 7.91 -0.69 9.87
C ASP A 296 8.15 -2.19 10.15
N TYR A 297 9.14 -2.52 10.99
CA TYR A 297 9.35 -3.89 11.48
C TYR A 297 8.12 -4.41 12.25
N ASP A 298 7.56 -3.64 13.19
CA ASP A 298 6.35 -4.04 13.92
C ASP A 298 5.17 -4.29 13.00
N TRP A 299 5.02 -3.42 12.00
CA TRP A 299 3.94 -3.53 11.04
C TRP A 299 4.06 -4.81 10.20
N ASN A 300 5.23 -5.10 9.65
CA ASN A 300 5.46 -6.33 8.88
C ASN A 300 5.38 -7.59 9.77
N ALA A 301 5.87 -7.52 11.02
CA ALA A 301 5.75 -8.62 11.98
C ALA A 301 4.30 -8.91 12.32
N HIS A 302 3.51 -7.88 12.59
CA HIS A 302 2.08 -8.00 12.84
C HIS A 302 1.36 -8.63 11.65
N ASN A 303 1.67 -8.20 10.42
CA ASN A 303 1.05 -8.75 9.20
C ASN A 303 1.33 -10.25 9.04
N PHE A 304 2.58 -10.67 9.26
CA PHE A 304 2.95 -12.10 9.21
C PHE A 304 2.25 -12.91 10.30
N ASP A 305 2.32 -12.43 11.54
CA ASP A 305 1.73 -13.13 12.69
C ASP A 305 0.20 -13.21 12.57
N ALA A 306 -0.46 -12.18 12.06
CA ALA A 306 -1.90 -12.17 11.81
C ALA A 306 -2.31 -13.21 10.75
N VAL A 307 -1.53 -13.35 9.68
CA VAL A 307 -1.78 -14.38 8.66
C VAL A 307 -1.53 -15.78 9.21
N ALA A 308 -0.42 -16.00 9.93
CA ALA A 308 -0.12 -17.27 10.56
C ALA A 308 -1.24 -17.71 11.52
N GLN A 309 -1.71 -16.81 12.40
CA GLN A 309 -2.83 -17.08 13.32
C GLN A 309 -4.14 -17.38 12.58
N THR A 310 -4.41 -16.68 11.48
CA THR A 310 -5.61 -16.89 10.67
C THR A 310 -5.60 -18.28 10.03
N VAL A 311 -4.43 -18.72 9.55
CA VAL A 311 -4.21 -20.05 8.99
C VAL A 311 -4.30 -21.16 10.05
N GLU A 312 -3.71 -20.96 11.22
CA GLU A 312 -3.83 -21.91 12.35
C GLU A 312 -5.29 -22.10 12.79
N ARG A 313 -6.05 -21.00 12.81
CA ARG A 313 -7.47 -21.01 13.17
C ARG A 313 -8.35 -21.66 12.11
N ASP A 314 -7.97 -21.50 10.84
CA ASP A 314 -8.74 -22.01 9.71
C ASP A 314 -7.81 -22.55 8.61
N ALA A 315 -7.68 -23.87 8.57
CA ALA A 315 -6.87 -24.56 7.58
C ALA A 315 -7.34 -24.30 6.12
N ALA A 316 -8.56 -23.80 5.90
CA ALA A 316 -9.00 -23.36 4.57
C ALA A 316 -8.13 -22.23 4.00
N GLN A 317 -7.54 -21.40 4.85
CA GLN A 317 -6.67 -20.30 4.41
C GLN A 317 -5.41 -20.80 3.69
N HIS A 318 -4.95 -22.03 3.98
CA HIS A 318 -3.88 -22.66 3.19
C HIS A 318 -4.26 -22.77 1.73
N GLU A 319 -5.52 -23.12 1.43
CA GLU A 319 -6.01 -23.26 0.07
C GLU A 319 -6.05 -21.90 -0.65
N TYR A 320 -6.40 -20.82 0.05
CA TYR A 320 -6.31 -19.46 -0.52
C TYR A 320 -4.90 -19.18 -1.05
N PHE A 321 -3.87 -19.36 -0.20
CA PHE A 321 -2.49 -19.08 -0.62
C PHE A 321 -2.03 -20.02 -1.73
N GLN A 322 -2.42 -21.30 -1.69
CA GLN A 322 -2.11 -22.25 -2.77
C GLN A 322 -2.74 -21.81 -4.10
N LEU A 323 -4.03 -21.45 -4.10
CA LEU A 323 -4.72 -20.96 -5.30
C LEU A 323 -4.15 -19.61 -5.78
N ALA A 324 -3.85 -18.69 -4.87
CA ALA A 324 -3.21 -17.42 -5.18
C ALA A 324 -1.86 -17.63 -5.90
N ARG A 325 -1.06 -18.59 -5.44
CA ARG A 325 0.20 -18.98 -6.10
C ARG A 325 -0.05 -19.68 -7.43
N GLU A 326 -0.83 -20.74 -7.45
CA GLU A 326 -0.94 -21.65 -8.60
C GLU A 326 -1.75 -21.07 -9.76
N LEU A 327 -2.85 -20.39 -9.47
CA LEU A 327 -3.72 -19.80 -10.49
C LEU A 327 -3.22 -18.41 -10.91
N TYR A 328 -2.85 -17.57 -9.95
CA TYR A 328 -2.54 -16.17 -10.20
C TYR A 328 -1.05 -15.84 -10.20
N GLY A 329 -0.18 -16.76 -9.79
CA GLY A 329 1.26 -16.50 -9.71
C GLY A 329 1.64 -15.46 -8.68
N LEU A 330 0.85 -15.30 -7.60
CA LEU A 330 1.20 -14.36 -6.54
C LEU A 330 2.41 -14.89 -5.76
N PRO A 331 3.44 -14.06 -5.53
CA PRO A 331 4.68 -14.49 -4.89
C PRO A 331 4.45 -14.79 -3.41
N MET A 332 4.92 -15.96 -2.96
CA MET A 332 5.01 -16.32 -1.55
C MET A 332 6.46 -16.16 -1.07
N ILE A 333 6.67 -16.14 0.26
CA ILE A 333 8.04 -15.99 0.78
C ILE A 333 8.92 -17.21 0.44
N ASP A 334 8.32 -18.40 0.43
CA ASP A 334 8.98 -19.68 0.13
C ASP A 334 9.25 -19.88 -1.37
N ASP A 335 8.63 -19.10 -2.25
CA ASP A 335 9.00 -19.07 -3.68
C ASP A 335 10.35 -18.36 -3.88
N LEU A 336 10.70 -17.45 -2.97
CA LEU A 336 11.92 -16.66 -3.04
C LEU A 336 13.08 -17.35 -2.33
N TYR A 337 12.81 -17.98 -1.18
CA TYR A 337 13.84 -18.44 -0.25
C TYR A 337 13.50 -19.82 0.35
N GLY A 338 14.41 -20.78 0.17
CA GLY A 338 14.30 -22.11 0.77
C GLY A 338 15.00 -22.25 2.12
N GLU A 339 15.91 -21.32 2.44
CA GLU A 339 16.71 -21.30 3.68
C GLU A 339 16.74 -19.86 4.22
N MET A 340 17.27 -19.65 5.43
CA MET A 340 17.46 -18.29 5.96
C MET A 340 18.51 -17.55 5.12
N GLU A 341 18.09 -16.49 4.43
CA GLU A 341 18.99 -15.78 3.53
C GLU A 341 19.80 -14.68 4.22
N ALA A 342 21.04 -14.55 3.77
CA ALA A 342 21.90 -13.43 4.12
C ALA A 342 21.46 -12.17 3.37
N LYS A 343 21.72 -11.00 3.97
CA LYS A 343 21.47 -9.68 3.39
C LYS A 343 21.96 -9.56 1.94
N ASP A 344 23.17 -10.06 1.66
CA ASP A 344 23.80 -9.91 0.36
C ASP A 344 23.03 -10.65 -0.76
N VAL A 345 22.38 -11.78 -0.45
CA VAL A 345 21.54 -12.52 -1.39
C VAL A 345 20.26 -11.75 -1.72
N ILE A 346 19.65 -11.12 -0.70
CA ILE A 346 18.47 -10.27 -0.90
C ILE A 346 18.82 -9.07 -1.79
N LEU A 347 19.95 -8.42 -1.51
CA LEU A 347 20.44 -7.27 -2.28
C LEU A 347 20.75 -7.65 -3.73
N GLU A 348 21.42 -8.78 -3.97
CA GLU A 348 21.72 -9.28 -5.31
C GLU A 348 20.44 -9.47 -6.12
N ARG A 349 19.42 -10.12 -5.54
CA ARG A 349 18.12 -10.31 -6.20
C ARG A 349 17.41 -9.00 -6.53
N PHE A 350 17.48 -8.01 -5.64
CA PHE A 350 16.87 -6.69 -5.91
C PHE A 350 17.64 -5.95 -7.02
N ALA A 351 18.97 -6.03 -7.01
CA ALA A 351 19.81 -5.45 -8.05
C ALA A 351 19.52 -6.08 -9.41
N ASP A 352 19.32 -7.40 -9.47
CA ASP A 352 18.94 -8.12 -10.69
C ASP A 352 17.58 -7.64 -11.24
N GLN A 353 16.56 -7.50 -10.37
CA GLN A 353 15.23 -7.02 -10.79
C GLN A 353 15.28 -5.57 -11.28
N ILE A 354 16.06 -4.70 -10.63
CA ILE A 354 16.29 -3.32 -11.07
C ILE A 354 16.99 -3.31 -12.44
N GLN A 355 18.02 -4.12 -12.60
CA GLN A 355 18.79 -4.18 -13.84
C GLN A 355 17.97 -4.76 -15.01
N GLU A 356 17.15 -5.78 -14.75
CA GLU A 356 16.19 -6.34 -15.69
C GLU A 356 15.27 -5.22 -16.23
N ALA A 357 14.62 -4.49 -15.33
CA ALA A 357 13.70 -3.42 -15.70
C ALA A 357 14.38 -2.24 -16.41
N TYR A 358 15.60 -1.85 -16.01
CA TYR A 358 16.36 -0.83 -16.72
C TYR A 358 16.72 -1.24 -18.16
N SER A 359 16.95 -2.53 -18.39
CA SER A 359 17.26 -3.08 -19.71
C SER A 359 16.02 -3.47 -20.53
N TYR A 360 14.82 -3.33 -19.96
CA TYR A 360 13.59 -3.79 -20.57
C TYR A 360 13.29 -3.06 -21.87
N THR A 361 12.81 -3.80 -22.87
CA THR A 361 12.32 -3.26 -24.14
C THR A 361 10.83 -3.56 -24.24
N PRO A 362 9.95 -2.53 -24.28
CA PRO A 362 8.50 -2.73 -24.31
C PRO A 362 8.06 -3.58 -25.49
N HIS A 363 7.20 -4.56 -25.23
CA HIS A 363 6.61 -5.41 -26.26
C HIS A 363 5.27 -4.86 -26.75
N ASN A 364 4.62 -4.01 -25.97
CA ASN A 364 3.27 -3.46 -26.22
C ASN A 364 2.21 -4.55 -26.46
N ASP A 365 2.35 -5.70 -25.78
CA ASP A 365 1.36 -6.76 -25.79
C ASP A 365 0.25 -6.45 -24.77
N GLU A 366 -0.86 -5.91 -25.28
CA GLU A 366 -2.02 -5.55 -24.48
C GLU A 366 -2.64 -6.75 -23.74
N VAL A 367 -2.70 -7.92 -24.38
CA VAL A 367 -3.29 -9.13 -23.79
C VAL A 367 -2.45 -9.60 -22.61
N SER A 368 -1.14 -9.70 -22.79
CA SER A 368 -0.21 -10.09 -21.72
C SER A 368 -0.27 -9.10 -20.55
N ARG A 369 -0.25 -7.80 -20.83
CA ARG A 369 -0.40 -6.74 -19.81
C ARG A 369 -1.69 -6.88 -19.02
N MET A 370 -2.83 -7.06 -19.70
CA MET A 370 -4.13 -7.21 -19.05
C MET A 370 -4.19 -8.46 -18.17
N LYS A 371 -3.56 -9.56 -18.57
CA LYS A 371 -3.44 -10.76 -17.73
C LYS A 371 -2.64 -10.51 -16.46
N GLU A 372 -1.49 -9.82 -16.55
CA GLU A 372 -0.69 -9.48 -15.37
C GLU A 372 -1.46 -8.58 -14.37
N VAL A 373 -2.21 -7.60 -14.88
CA VAL A 373 -3.11 -6.77 -14.05
C VAL A 373 -4.17 -7.65 -13.38
N ALA A 374 -4.82 -8.53 -14.15
CA ALA A 374 -5.90 -9.37 -13.66
C ALA A 374 -5.43 -10.36 -12.59
N LYS A 375 -4.22 -10.93 -12.74
CA LYS A 375 -3.60 -11.81 -11.74
C LYS A 375 -3.55 -11.16 -10.36
N ARG A 376 -3.07 -9.92 -10.31
CA ARG A 376 -2.92 -9.16 -9.05
C ARG A 376 -4.26 -8.78 -8.45
N TYR A 377 -5.17 -8.29 -9.28
CA TYR A 377 -6.48 -7.84 -8.83
C TYR A 377 -7.35 -9.01 -8.36
N PHE A 378 -7.59 -10.01 -9.22
CA PHE A 378 -8.47 -11.13 -8.89
C PHE A 378 -7.82 -12.16 -7.97
N GLY A 379 -6.49 -12.27 -7.96
CA GLY A 379 -5.77 -13.05 -6.96
C GLY A 379 -5.99 -12.53 -5.55
N GLY A 380 -6.08 -11.21 -5.38
CA GLY A 380 -6.43 -10.63 -4.09
C GLY A 380 -7.94 -10.65 -3.80
N GLN A 381 -8.82 -10.53 -4.80
CA GLN A 381 -10.26 -10.67 -4.63
C GLN A 381 -10.69 -12.08 -4.20
N LEU A 382 -9.91 -13.10 -4.58
CA LEU A 382 -10.12 -14.48 -4.14
C LEU A 382 -10.20 -14.60 -2.61
N ALA A 383 -9.52 -13.72 -1.87
CA ALA A 383 -9.53 -13.72 -0.41
C ALA A 383 -10.93 -13.53 0.19
N LEU A 384 -11.89 -12.94 -0.55
CA LEU A 384 -13.28 -12.82 -0.08
C LEU A 384 -13.84 -14.17 0.33
N PHE A 385 -13.71 -15.21 -0.50
CA PHE A 385 -14.26 -16.54 -0.23
C PHE A 385 -13.69 -17.21 1.02
N TYR A 386 -12.57 -16.70 1.53
CA TYR A 386 -11.90 -17.21 2.72
C TYR A 386 -12.12 -16.33 3.95
N GLN A 387 -12.71 -15.14 3.81
CA GLN A 387 -13.09 -14.35 4.97
C GLN A 387 -14.28 -14.99 5.70
N ASP A 388 -14.29 -14.89 7.04
CA ASP A 388 -15.33 -15.47 7.90
C ASP A 388 -16.75 -15.05 7.45
N THR A 389 -16.91 -13.79 7.04
CA THR A 389 -18.18 -13.21 6.57
C THR A 389 -18.74 -13.84 5.30
N PHE A 390 -17.88 -14.40 4.45
CA PHE A 390 -18.24 -14.92 3.12
C PHE A 390 -18.01 -16.43 2.99
N ARG A 391 -17.57 -17.09 4.05
CA ARG A 391 -17.14 -18.49 4.02
C ARG A 391 -18.19 -19.44 3.44
N GLN A 392 -19.47 -19.17 3.66
CA GLN A 392 -20.58 -19.95 3.09
C GLN A 392 -20.56 -20.04 1.55
N TYR A 393 -19.90 -19.11 0.87
CA TYR A 393 -19.84 -19.11 -0.59
C TYR A 393 -18.71 -19.96 -1.15
N ARG A 394 -17.70 -20.29 -0.36
CA ARG A 394 -16.60 -21.17 -0.78
C ARG A 394 -17.11 -22.54 -1.21
N ASP A 395 -18.05 -23.11 -0.46
CA ASP A 395 -18.64 -24.41 -0.76
C ASP A 395 -19.85 -24.30 -1.72
N SER A 396 -20.03 -23.15 -2.37
CA SER A 396 -21.17 -22.90 -3.26
C SER A 396 -20.78 -22.99 -4.74
N PRO A 397 -21.75 -23.21 -5.66
CA PRO A 397 -21.48 -23.17 -7.09
C PRO A 397 -20.86 -21.85 -7.58
N LEU A 398 -21.06 -20.73 -6.86
CA LEU A 398 -20.46 -19.45 -7.23
C LEU A 398 -18.93 -19.47 -7.15
N PHE A 399 -18.34 -20.21 -6.21
CA PHE A 399 -16.89 -20.31 -6.10
C PHE A 399 -16.29 -21.09 -7.28
N GLU A 400 -16.93 -22.19 -7.70
CA GLU A 400 -16.51 -22.93 -8.90
C GLU A 400 -16.64 -22.10 -10.18
N ILE A 401 -17.71 -21.29 -10.28
CA ILE A 401 -17.86 -20.34 -11.38
C ILE A 401 -16.76 -19.28 -11.34
N TYR A 402 -16.41 -18.75 -10.15
CA TYR A 402 -15.30 -17.80 -9.98
C TYR A 402 -13.98 -18.40 -10.46
N LEU A 403 -13.62 -19.60 -10.00
CA LEU A 403 -12.36 -20.26 -10.36
C LEU A 403 -12.31 -20.62 -11.86
N SER A 404 -13.39 -21.14 -12.43
CA SER A 404 -13.45 -21.46 -13.86
C SER A 404 -13.37 -20.21 -14.74
N THR A 405 -14.09 -19.15 -14.40
CA THR A 405 -14.03 -17.85 -15.11
C THR A 405 -12.64 -17.23 -15.01
N SER A 406 -11.98 -17.34 -13.85
CA SER A 406 -10.61 -16.85 -13.65
C SER A 406 -9.60 -17.59 -14.55
N ARG A 407 -9.73 -18.91 -14.72
CA ARG A 407 -8.91 -19.67 -15.67
C ARG A 407 -9.14 -19.23 -17.11
N LEU A 408 -10.41 -19.08 -17.51
CA LEU A 408 -10.76 -18.60 -18.85
C LEU A 408 -10.22 -17.20 -19.13
N LEU A 409 -10.25 -16.30 -18.14
CA LEU A 409 -9.63 -14.98 -18.23
C LEU A 409 -8.13 -15.08 -18.52
N LEU A 410 -7.41 -15.91 -17.77
CA LEU A 410 -5.96 -16.05 -17.90
C LEU A 410 -5.54 -16.80 -19.18
N GLU A 411 -6.43 -17.61 -19.75
CA GLU A 411 -6.25 -18.29 -21.04
C GLU A 411 -6.70 -17.44 -22.24
N ALA A 412 -7.47 -16.38 -22.02
CA ALA A 412 -8.07 -15.55 -23.08
C ALA A 412 -7.02 -15.01 -24.07
N ALA A 413 -7.38 -14.99 -25.36
CA ALA A 413 -6.45 -14.60 -26.43
C ALA A 413 -6.68 -13.19 -26.98
N SER A 414 -7.67 -12.45 -26.47
CA SER A 414 -7.96 -11.08 -26.92
C SER A 414 -8.39 -10.17 -25.75
N PRO A 415 -8.22 -8.85 -25.89
CA PRO A 415 -8.69 -7.88 -24.90
C PRO A 415 -10.20 -7.95 -24.63
N GLU A 416 -11.01 -8.22 -25.66
CA GLU A 416 -12.47 -8.33 -25.54
C GLU A 416 -12.88 -9.51 -24.67
N ALA A 417 -12.26 -10.69 -24.90
CA ALA A 417 -12.50 -11.87 -24.09
C ALA A 417 -12.05 -11.65 -22.64
N ILE A 418 -10.92 -10.98 -22.41
CA ILE A 418 -10.50 -10.62 -21.06
C ILE A 418 -11.58 -9.74 -20.39
N ARG A 419 -12.04 -8.68 -21.05
CA ARG A 419 -13.08 -7.79 -20.50
C ARG A 419 -14.39 -8.51 -20.21
N GLU A 420 -14.80 -9.43 -21.07
CA GLU A 420 -16.00 -10.26 -20.86
C GLU A 420 -15.87 -11.09 -19.56
N TYR A 421 -14.75 -11.79 -19.37
CA TYR A 421 -14.53 -12.57 -18.15
C TYR A 421 -14.32 -11.70 -16.91
N THR A 422 -13.72 -10.52 -17.05
CA THR A 422 -13.60 -9.52 -15.97
C THR A 422 -14.98 -9.06 -15.52
N GLU A 423 -15.89 -8.78 -16.45
CA GLU A 423 -17.27 -8.39 -16.11
C GLU A 423 -17.97 -9.50 -15.34
N ALA A 424 -17.85 -10.75 -15.82
CA ALA A 424 -18.42 -11.91 -15.14
C ALA A 424 -17.86 -12.09 -13.70
N LEU A 425 -16.55 -11.89 -13.50
CA LEU A 425 -15.94 -11.94 -12.16
C LEU A 425 -16.42 -10.79 -11.26
N ASN A 426 -16.52 -9.58 -11.80
CA ASN A 426 -17.04 -8.42 -11.08
C ASN A 426 -18.51 -8.61 -10.68
N ASP A 427 -19.33 -9.24 -11.52
CA ASP A 427 -20.72 -9.56 -11.20
C ASP A 427 -20.83 -10.58 -10.06
N ILE A 428 -19.95 -11.58 -10.03
CA ILE A 428 -19.86 -12.54 -8.92
C ILE A 428 -19.51 -11.80 -7.63
N ILE A 429 -18.45 -10.98 -7.65
CA ILE A 429 -18.02 -10.20 -6.47
C ILE A 429 -19.15 -9.28 -6.00
N SER A 430 -19.77 -8.52 -6.91
CA SER A 430 -20.88 -7.60 -6.58
C SER A 430 -22.05 -8.36 -5.96
N THR A 431 -22.40 -9.52 -6.50
CA THR A 431 -23.45 -10.39 -5.93
C THR A 431 -23.14 -10.81 -4.49
N LEU A 432 -21.89 -11.19 -4.20
CA LEU A 432 -21.47 -11.58 -2.85
C LEU A 432 -21.59 -10.39 -1.88
N LEU A 433 -21.08 -9.23 -2.29
CA LEU A 433 -21.09 -8.02 -1.48
C LEU A 433 -22.51 -7.52 -1.23
N ASP A 434 -23.38 -7.51 -2.25
CA ASP A 434 -24.77 -7.10 -2.13
C ASP A 434 -25.55 -7.99 -1.17
N GLN A 435 -25.33 -9.31 -1.24
CA GLN A 435 -25.96 -10.27 -0.32
C GLN A 435 -25.50 -10.06 1.12
N GLN A 436 -24.20 -9.87 1.35
CA GLN A 436 -23.68 -9.63 2.70
C GLN A 436 -24.10 -8.26 3.26
N ARG A 437 -24.15 -7.23 2.42
CA ARG A 437 -24.65 -5.91 2.81
C ARG A 437 -26.13 -5.97 3.17
N THR A 438 -26.95 -6.66 2.36
CA THR A 438 -28.39 -6.85 2.63
C THR A 438 -28.63 -7.64 3.92
N ALA A 439 -27.76 -8.61 4.23
CA ALA A 439 -27.81 -9.37 5.48
C ALA A 439 -27.31 -8.58 6.71
N GLY A 440 -26.76 -7.36 6.52
CA GLY A 440 -26.16 -6.56 7.59
C GLY A 440 -24.82 -7.12 8.09
N ALA A 441 -24.18 -8.00 7.33
CA ALA A 441 -22.92 -8.63 7.70
C ALA A 441 -21.69 -7.78 7.36
N ILE A 442 -21.84 -6.83 6.44
CA ILE A 442 -20.87 -5.77 6.14
C ILE A 442 -21.56 -4.42 6.05
N ASP A 443 -20.84 -3.36 6.41
CA ASP A 443 -21.29 -1.97 6.23
C ASP A 443 -20.93 -1.42 4.83
N SER A 444 -21.35 -0.19 4.53
CA SER A 444 -21.06 0.47 3.25
C SER A 444 -19.59 0.78 3.00
N GLN A 445 -18.80 1.05 4.04
CA GLN A 445 -17.37 1.28 3.86
C GLN A 445 -16.67 -0.02 3.50
N GLN A 446 -16.99 -1.12 4.19
CA GLN A 446 -16.50 -2.46 3.86
C GLN A 446 -16.94 -2.88 2.45
N TYR A 447 -18.19 -2.57 2.08
CA TYR A 447 -18.69 -2.81 0.73
C TYR A 447 -17.82 -2.10 -0.33
N GLU A 448 -17.61 -0.79 -0.20
CA GLU A 448 -16.77 -0.03 -1.15
C GLU A 448 -15.29 -0.40 -1.06
N LEU A 449 -14.83 -0.84 0.11
CA LEU A 449 -13.49 -1.38 0.29
C LEU A 449 -13.31 -2.64 -0.56
N TYR A 450 -14.16 -3.64 -0.35
CA TYR A 450 -14.07 -4.96 -0.98
C TYR A 450 -14.36 -4.94 -2.47
N ARG A 451 -15.14 -3.96 -2.96
CA ARG A 451 -15.26 -3.70 -4.41
C ARG A 451 -13.93 -3.37 -5.07
N MET A 452 -12.98 -2.80 -4.33
CA MET A 452 -11.69 -2.36 -4.86
C MET A 452 -10.53 -3.23 -4.38
N HIS A 453 -10.57 -3.73 -3.15
CA HIS A 453 -9.53 -4.56 -2.56
C HIS A 453 -10.00 -5.30 -1.31
N VAL A 454 -9.40 -6.45 -1.06
CA VAL A 454 -9.71 -7.31 0.08
C VAL A 454 -8.49 -7.36 0.99
N PRO A 455 -8.56 -6.82 2.22
CA PRO A 455 -7.47 -6.94 3.18
C PRO A 455 -7.20 -8.41 3.52
N LEU A 456 -5.94 -8.83 3.48
CA LEU A 456 -5.50 -10.17 3.91
C LEU A 456 -5.32 -10.29 5.42
N TYR A 457 -5.11 -9.16 6.08
CA TYR A 457 -4.94 -9.02 7.52
C TYR A 457 -5.62 -7.72 7.99
N PRO A 458 -5.96 -7.61 9.28
CA PRO A 458 -6.53 -6.39 9.85
C PRO A 458 -5.61 -5.18 9.60
N ALA A 459 -6.17 -3.97 9.51
CA ALA A 459 -5.31 -2.79 9.48
C ALA A 459 -4.60 -2.64 10.82
N TYR A 460 -3.28 -2.46 10.73
CA TYR A 460 -2.46 -2.04 11.85
C TYR A 460 -1.88 -0.66 11.53
N PHE A 461 -2.35 0.36 12.24
CA PHE A 461 -1.90 1.74 12.06
C PHE A 461 -0.90 2.10 13.16
N ILE A 462 0.29 2.51 12.75
CA ILE A 462 1.28 3.10 13.67
C ILE A 462 1.34 4.59 13.39
N ASN A 463 1.01 5.42 14.37
CA ASN A 463 1.12 6.86 14.22
C ASN A 463 2.51 7.33 14.66
N TYR A 464 3.45 7.35 13.72
CA TYR A 464 4.84 7.74 13.96
C TYR A 464 5.02 9.07 14.73
N GLN A 465 4.10 10.04 14.58
CA GLN A 465 4.22 11.34 15.25
C GLN A 465 3.65 11.34 16.67
N GLN A 466 2.61 10.54 16.94
CA GLN A 466 1.94 10.50 18.24
C GLN A 466 2.51 9.42 19.16
N GLU A 467 3.03 8.35 18.57
CA GLU A 467 3.54 7.17 19.28
C GLU A 467 5.08 7.16 19.34
N GLN A 468 5.75 8.24 18.90
CA GLN A 468 7.21 8.30 18.85
C GLN A 468 7.89 7.97 20.19
N GLY A 469 7.30 8.37 21.32
CA GLY A 469 7.81 8.05 22.66
C GLY A 469 7.50 6.64 23.17
N GLN A 470 6.68 5.88 22.44
CA GLN A 470 6.30 4.49 22.73
C GLN A 470 7.01 3.49 21.79
N ILE A 471 7.49 3.95 20.64
CA ILE A 471 8.26 3.14 19.70
C ILE A 471 9.66 2.90 20.26
N ILE A 472 9.97 1.64 20.55
CA ILE A 472 11.33 1.22 20.93
C ILE A 472 12.26 1.51 19.74
N PRO A 473 13.36 2.26 19.90
CA PRO A 473 14.31 2.51 18.82
C PRO A 473 14.83 1.21 18.20
N LEU A 474 15.04 1.18 16.88
CA LEU A 474 15.47 -0.01 16.14
C LEU A 474 16.73 -0.66 16.75
N ARG A 475 17.72 0.14 17.11
CA ARG A 475 18.97 -0.31 17.76
C ARG A 475 18.73 -1.06 19.06
N GLU A 476 17.83 -0.56 19.90
CA GLU A 476 17.47 -1.18 21.17
C GLU A 476 16.71 -2.48 20.93
N ARG A 477 15.78 -2.46 19.98
CA ARG A 477 15.02 -3.64 19.58
C ARG A 477 15.93 -4.78 19.13
N ILE A 478 16.78 -4.53 18.15
CA ILE A 478 17.65 -5.56 17.57
C ILE A 478 18.63 -6.07 18.62
N SER A 479 19.14 -5.22 19.51
CA SER A 479 20.02 -5.67 20.60
C SER A 479 19.32 -6.60 21.62
N GLY A 480 17.99 -6.52 21.73
CA GLY A 480 17.17 -7.40 22.56
C GLY A 480 16.71 -8.67 21.84
N MET A 481 16.77 -8.71 20.51
CA MET A 481 16.56 -9.93 19.73
C MET A 481 17.86 -10.73 19.81
N GLN A 482 17.85 -11.85 20.54
CA GLN A 482 18.89 -12.85 20.39
C GLN A 482 18.77 -13.42 18.96
N LEU A 483 19.48 -12.81 18.00
CA LEU A 483 19.66 -13.34 16.65
C LEU A 483 20.48 -14.63 16.68
#